data_AF-A0AAV7C0E9-F1
#
_entry.id   AF-A0AAV7C0E9-F1
#
_cell.length_a   1.000
_cell.length_b   1.000
_cell.length_c   1.000
_cell.angle_alpha   90.00
_cell.angle_beta   90.00
_cell.angle_gamma   90.00
#
_symmetry.space_group_name_H-M   'P 1'
#
loop_
_entity.id
_entity.type
_entity.pdbx_description
1 polymer ?
#
loop_
_entity_poly.entity_id
_entity_poly.type
_entity_poly.pdbx_seq_one_letter_code
_entity_poly.pdbx_strand_id
1 'polypeptide(L)'
;MLRSVLAYVPDSRWYIHINIFFTVLQFGFTTIFVAAFPLAPLLALLNNIIEIRLDAYKFISQWRRPLASRAKDIGIWYGILEGIGILSVITNAFVIAITSDFIPRLVYAYKYGPCAGQGQAGEKCMVGYVNASLSVFQVSDFENRSDSEFHARKFNGSPVKYCRYRDYRDPPHASEPYAYTLQFWHVLAARLAFIIVFEHMVFCIKNLISYLIPDLPKDLRDRMRREKYLIQEMMYEAELERVQKEKKERKKNGKCQHNEWP
;
A
#
# COMPACT_ATOMS: atom_id res chain seq x y z
N MET A 1 -35.77 -10.93 -39.03
CA MET A 1 -34.40 -11.03 -39.58
C MET A 1 -33.59 -9.80 -39.12
N LEU A 2 -33.09 -9.78 -37.87
CA LEU A 2 -32.06 -8.86 -37.33
C LEU A 2 -31.94 -9.01 -35.80
N ARG A 3 -31.70 -10.24 -35.33
CA ARG A 3 -31.25 -10.54 -33.94
C ARG A 3 -29.97 -11.38 -33.94
N SER A 4 -29.18 -11.26 -35.02
CA SER A 4 -28.00 -12.09 -35.26
C SER A 4 -26.82 -11.25 -35.73
N VAL A 5 -26.71 -10.02 -35.23
CA VAL A 5 -25.40 -9.36 -35.24
C VAL A 5 -24.69 -9.86 -34.00
N LEU A 6 -23.72 -10.75 -34.24
CA LEU A 6 -22.62 -11.09 -33.34
C LEU A 6 -21.90 -9.79 -32.96
N ALA A 7 -22.50 -9.02 -32.05
CA ALA A 7 -21.71 -8.16 -31.20
C ALA A 7 -20.84 -9.12 -30.40
N TYR A 8 -19.53 -9.06 -30.63
CA TYR A 8 -18.52 -9.65 -29.78
C TYR A 8 -18.67 -8.99 -28.41
N VAL A 9 -19.65 -9.44 -27.62
CA VAL A 9 -19.85 -8.98 -26.25
C VAL A 9 -18.67 -9.59 -25.50
N PRO A 10 -17.73 -8.79 -24.97
CA PRO A 10 -16.66 -9.32 -24.16
C PRO A 10 -17.31 -10.16 -23.07
N ASP A 11 -16.84 -11.38 -22.84
CA ASP A 11 -17.38 -12.20 -21.77
C ASP A 11 -17.43 -11.36 -20.49
N SER A 12 -18.60 -11.30 -19.84
CA SER A 12 -18.82 -10.57 -18.57
C SER A 12 -17.76 -10.86 -17.52
N ARG A 13 -17.11 -12.03 -17.61
CA ARG A 13 -15.95 -12.41 -16.82
C ARG A 13 -14.74 -11.49 -17.04
N TRP A 14 -14.40 -11.16 -18.30
CA TRP A 14 -13.31 -10.23 -18.63
C TRP A 14 -13.57 -8.83 -18.07
N TYR A 15 -14.82 -8.37 -18.14
CA TYR A 15 -15.19 -7.08 -17.55
C TYR A 15 -14.88 -7.04 -16.05
N ILE A 16 -15.29 -8.06 -15.29
CA ILE A 16 -15.01 -8.13 -13.84
C ILE A 16 -13.51 -8.08 -13.57
N HIS A 17 -12.69 -8.83 -14.33
CA HIS A 17 -11.23 -8.79 -14.19
C HIS A 17 -10.65 -7.40 -14.48
N ILE A 18 -11.16 -6.70 -15.50
CA ILE A 18 -10.72 -5.35 -15.85
C ILE A 18 -11.07 -4.33 -14.76
N ASN A 19 -12.29 -4.37 -14.20
CA ASN A 19 -12.66 -3.43 -13.13
C ASN A 19 -11.85 -3.68 -11.86
N ILE A 20 -11.64 -4.95 -11.48
CA ILE A 20 -10.76 -5.27 -10.34
C ILE A 20 -9.35 -4.76 -10.61
N PHE A 21 -8.83 -4.89 -11.83
CA PHE A 21 -7.53 -4.34 -12.20
C PHE A 21 -7.47 -2.82 -12.02
N PHE A 22 -8.46 -2.07 -12.49
CA PHE A 22 -8.52 -0.62 -12.29
C PHE A 22 -8.61 -0.23 -10.81
N THR A 23 -9.43 -0.94 -10.03
CA THR A 23 -9.52 -0.75 -8.57
C THR A 23 -8.17 -1.02 -7.89
N VAL A 24 -7.46 -2.08 -8.29
CA VAL A 24 -6.14 -2.44 -7.76
C VAL A 24 -5.08 -1.40 -8.14
N LEU A 25 -5.10 -0.88 -9.37
CA LEU A 25 -4.23 0.22 -9.78
C LEU A 25 -4.49 1.49 -8.95
N GLN A 26 -5.76 1.86 -8.75
CA GLN A 26 -6.12 3.00 -7.93
C GLN A 26 -5.66 2.81 -6.49
N PHE A 27 -5.83 1.61 -5.92
CA PHE A 27 -5.28 1.27 -4.61
C PHE A 27 -3.75 1.43 -4.57
N GLY A 28 -3.04 0.96 -5.59
CA GLY A 28 -1.59 1.14 -5.71
C GLY A 28 -1.16 2.59 -5.76
N PHE A 29 -1.78 3.43 -6.60
CA PHE A 29 -1.48 4.86 -6.65
C PHE A 29 -1.75 5.57 -5.33
N THR A 30 -2.83 5.18 -4.64
CA THR A 30 -3.23 5.78 -3.37
C THR A 30 -2.28 5.39 -2.24
N THR A 31 -1.77 4.16 -2.23
CA THR A 31 -0.94 3.66 -1.12
C THR A 31 0.55 3.90 -1.34
N ILE A 32 1.09 3.72 -2.55
CA ILE A 32 2.54 3.82 -2.83
C ILE A 32 3.04 5.28 -2.75
N PHE A 33 2.20 6.25 -3.11
CA PHE A 33 2.60 7.67 -3.24
C PHE A 33 1.96 8.61 -2.22
N VAL A 34 1.34 8.06 -1.17
CA VAL A 34 0.63 8.88 -0.17
C VAL A 34 1.53 9.89 0.53
N ALA A 35 2.80 9.53 0.77
CA ALA A 35 3.76 10.44 1.40
C ALA A 35 4.11 11.67 0.54
N ALA A 36 3.98 11.54 -0.79
CA ALA A 36 4.22 12.65 -1.72
C ALA A 36 2.96 13.48 -1.98
N PHE A 37 1.79 12.83 -2.05
CA PHE A 37 0.53 13.50 -2.33
C PHE A 37 -0.58 13.07 -1.35
N PRO A 38 -0.78 13.81 -0.24
CA PRO A 38 -1.72 13.42 0.81
C PRO A 38 -3.19 13.51 0.41
N LEU A 39 -3.52 14.19 -0.69
CA LEU A 39 -4.90 14.32 -1.20
C LEU A 39 -5.34 13.15 -2.10
N ALA A 40 -4.45 12.21 -2.43
CA ALA A 40 -4.77 11.04 -3.25
C ALA A 40 -6.01 10.25 -2.77
N PRO A 41 -6.15 9.93 -1.46
CA PRO A 41 -7.30 9.17 -0.97
C PRO A 41 -8.64 9.86 -1.21
N LEU A 42 -8.69 11.19 -1.17
CA LEU A 42 -9.90 11.96 -1.42
C LEU A 42 -10.32 11.87 -2.89
N LEU A 43 -9.35 11.97 -3.81
CA LEU A 43 -9.62 11.80 -5.24
C LEU A 43 -10.05 10.37 -5.58
N ALA A 44 -9.41 9.39 -4.94
CA ALA A 44 -9.80 7.98 -5.05
C ALA A 44 -11.23 7.73 -4.55
N LEU A 45 -11.63 8.36 -3.43
CA LEU A 45 -12.99 8.26 -2.92
C LEU A 45 -14.02 8.83 -3.90
N LEU A 46 -13.77 10.02 -4.45
CA LEU A 46 -14.65 10.64 -5.44
C LEU A 46 -14.75 9.77 -6.70
N ASN A 47 -13.63 9.22 -7.17
CA ASN A 47 -13.63 8.32 -8.32
C ASN A 47 -14.46 7.06 -8.03
N ASN A 48 -14.26 6.41 -6.87
CA ASN A 48 -15.03 5.24 -6.46
C ASN A 48 -16.54 5.50 -6.40
N ILE A 49 -16.97 6.68 -5.91
CA ILE A 49 -18.39 7.03 -5.85
C ILE A 49 -19.00 7.11 -7.26
N ILE A 50 -18.29 7.72 -8.20
CA ILE A 50 -18.74 7.84 -9.59
C ILE A 50 -18.70 6.46 -10.26
N GLU A 51 -17.63 5.70 -10.07
CA GLU A 51 -17.40 4.38 -10.65
C GLU A 51 -18.50 3.39 -10.27
N ILE A 52 -18.89 3.31 -8.99
CA ILE A 52 -19.99 2.44 -8.54
C ILE A 52 -21.30 2.75 -9.29
N ARG A 53 -21.61 4.03 -9.54
CA ARG A 53 -22.83 4.44 -10.25
C ARG A 53 -22.75 4.12 -11.74
N LEU A 54 -21.60 4.40 -12.36
CA LEU A 54 -21.37 4.11 -13.77
C LEU A 54 -21.39 2.61 -14.05
N ASP A 55 -20.78 1.80 -13.19
CA ASP A 55 -20.78 0.34 -13.34
C ASP A 55 -22.16 -0.26 -13.17
N ALA A 56 -22.95 0.22 -12.21
CA ALA A 56 -24.36 -0.17 -12.08
C ALA A 56 -25.16 0.18 -13.34
N TYR A 57 -24.97 1.38 -13.90
CA TYR A 57 -25.64 1.79 -15.13
C TYR A 57 -25.27 0.90 -16.33
N LYS A 58 -23.98 0.59 -16.50
CA LYS A 58 -23.51 -0.32 -17.55
C LYS A 58 -24.20 -1.69 -17.43
N PHE A 59 -24.23 -2.30 -16.25
CA PHE A 59 -24.85 -3.61 -16.03
C PHE A 59 -26.36 -3.64 -16.30
N ILE A 60 -27.07 -2.55 -16.03
CA ILE A 60 -28.53 -2.47 -16.20
C ILE A 60 -28.91 -2.13 -17.64
N SER A 61 -28.18 -1.22 -18.29
CA SER A 61 -28.60 -0.62 -19.57
C SER A 61 -27.82 -1.08 -20.80
N GLN A 62 -26.52 -1.41 -20.65
CA GLN A 62 -25.63 -1.64 -21.81
C GLN A 62 -25.30 -3.12 -22.04
N TRP A 63 -25.27 -3.93 -20.98
CA TRP A 63 -24.80 -5.32 -21.06
C TRP A 63 -25.95 -6.32 -20.98
N ARG A 64 -25.77 -7.47 -21.64
CA ARG A 64 -26.67 -8.61 -21.45
C ARG A 64 -26.42 -9.23 -20.07
N ARG A 65 -27.50 -9.68 -19.42
CA ARG A 65 -27.44 -10.34 -18.11
C ARG A 65 -26.40 -11.47 -18.10
N PRO A 66 -25.37 -11.40 -17.23
CA PRO A 66 -24.36 -12.45 -17.11
C PRO A 66 -24.93 -13.71 -16.43
N LEU A 67 -24.30 -14.85 -16.66
CA LEU A 67 -24.62 -16.08 -15.95
C LEU A 67 -24.12 -15.99 -14.51
N ALA A 68 -24.96 -16.39 -13.56
CA ALA A 68 -24.59 -16.41 -12.15
C ALA A 68 -23.49 -17.44 -11.92
N SER A 69 -22.32 -16.97 -11.48
CA SER A 69 -21.21 -17.80 -11.04
C SER A 69 -21.01 -17.58 -9.54
N ARG A 70 -20.82 -18.67 -8.79
CA ARG A 70 -20.51 -18.58 -7.35
C ARG A 70 -19.00 -18.52 -7.20
N ALA A 71 -18.51 -17.46 -6.57
CA ALA A 71 -17.12 -17.33 -6.13
C ALA A 71 -17.13 -17.06 -4.62
N LYS A 72 -16.25 -17.74 -3.89
CA LYS A 72 -16.10 -17.55 -2.44
C LYS A 72 -15.28 -16.28 -2.12
N ASP A 73 -14.27 -16.00 -2.94
CA ASP A 73 -13.28 -14.95 -2.73
C ASP A 73 -12.92 -14.26 -4.05
N ILE A 74 -12.25 -13.11 -3.98
CA ILE A 74 -11.76 -12.35 -5.15
C ILE A 74 -10.62 -13.07 -5.91
N GLY A 75 -10.01 -14.09 -5.29
CA GLY A 75 -8.95 -14.92 -5.88
C GLY A 75 -7.56 -14.28 -5.80
N ILE A 76 -6.77 -14.39 -6.88
CA ILE A 76 -5.37 -13.95 -6.96
C ILE A 76 -5.17 -12.47 -6.60
N TRP A 77 -6.18 -11.65 -6.82
CA TRP A 77 -6.15 -10.21 -6.52
C TRP A 77 -5.90 -9.90 -5.05
N TYR A 78 -6.30 -10.80 -4.13
CA TYR A 78 -5.98 -10.63 -2.71
C TYR A 78 -4.47 -10.63 -2.46
N GLY A 79 -3.75 -11.60 -3.03
CA GLY A 79 -2.29 -11.68 -2.91
C GLY A 79 -1.59 -10.50 -3.60
N ILE A 80 -2.14 -9.99 -4.70
CA ILE A 80 -1.63 -8.78 -5.37
C ILE A 80 -1.79 -7.55 -4.47
N LEU A 81 -2.96 -7.36 -3.86
CA LEU A 81 -3.21 -6.25 -2.93
C LEU A 81 -2.29 -6.32 -1.71
N GLU A 82 -2.06 -7.51 -1.18
CA GLU A 82 -1.11 -7.73 -0.08
C GLU A 82 0.33 -7.37 -0.49
N GLY A 83 0.77 -7.81 -1.68
CA GLY A 83 2.08 -7.47 -2.22
C GLY A 83 2.26 -5.96 -2.45
N ILE A 84 1.24 -5.29 -3.01
CA ILE A 84 1.21 -3.82 -3.16
C ILE A 84 1.29 -3.14 -1.78
N GLY A 85 0.59 -3.68 -0.78
CA GLY A 85 0.64 -3.16 0.59
C GLY A 85 2.04 -3.22 1.20
N ILE A 86 2.77 -4.32 1.01
CA ILE A 86 4.16 -4.47 1.46
C ILE A 86 5.08 -3.49 0.71
N LEU A 87 4.96 -3.43 -0.62
CA LEU A 87 5.75 -2.53 -1.46
C LEU A 87 5.51 -1.06 -1.11
N SER A 88 4.25 -0.69 -0.80
CA SER A 88 3.88 0.66 -0.39
C SER A 88 4.64 1.11 0.87
N VAL A 89 4.83 0.24 1.87
CA VAL A 89 5.58 0.60 3.08
C VAL A 89 7.03 0.96 2.73
N ILE A 90 7.68 0.11 1.93
CA ILE A 90 9.07 0.31 1.49
C ILE A 90 9.17 1.60 0.68
N THR A 91 8.34 1.77 -0.36
CA THR A 91 8.40 2.96 -1.22
C THR A 91 8.16 4.24 -0.44
N ASN A 92 7.19 4.29 0.48
CA ASN A 92 6.96 5.49 1.28
C ASN A 92 8.14 5.79 2.23
N ALA A 93 8.81 4.78 2.79
CA ALA A 93 10.01 4.96 3.59
C ALA A 93 11.12 5.65 2.78
N PHE A 94 11.37 5.18 1.55
CA PHE A 94 12.34 5.78 0.64
C PHE A 94 11.94 7.18 0.19
N VAL A 95 10.67 7.41 -0.16
CA VAL A 95 10.16 8.74 -0.53
C VAL A 95 10.44 9.72 0.59
N ILE A 96 10.07 9.39 1.83
CA ILE A 96 10.30 10.28 2.97
C ILE A 96 11.81 10.47 3.24
N ALA A 97 12.62 9.42 3.20
CA ALA A 97 14.04 9.53 3.53
C ALA A 97 14.87 10.30 2.48
N ILE A 98 14.61 10.03 1.19
CA ILE A 98 15.45 10.52 0.09
C ILE A 98 14.93 11.82 -0.48
N THR A 99 13.63 11.93 -0.74
CA THR A 99 13.05 13.08 -1.44
C THR A 99 12.70 14.24 -0.50
N SER A 100 12.38 13.94 0.77
CA SER A 100 12.06 14.98 1.74
C SER A 100 13.31 15.65 2.32
N ASP A 101 13.17 16.94 2.63
CA ASP A 101 14.14 17.69 3.43
C ASP A 101 14.03 17.36 4.93
N PHE A 102 13.14 16.46 5.33
CA PHE A 102 12.91 16.15 6.75
C PHE A 102 14.19 15.67 7.46
N ILE A 103 14.87 14.65 6.93
CA ILE A 103 16.06 14.06 7.57
C ILE A 103 17.24 15.04 7.64
N PRO A 104 17.63 15.73 6.54
CA PRO A 104 18.74 16.67 6.63
C PRO A 104 18.48 17.88 7.56
N ARG A 105 17.23 18.37 7.63
CA ARG A 105 16.83 19.41 8.59
C ARG A 105 16.94 18.93 10.03
N LEU A 106 16.54 17.68 10.29
CA LEU A 106 16.64 17.06 11.60
C LEU A 106 18.10 16.91 12.03
N VAL A 107 18.95 16.35 11.17
CA VAL A 107 20.40 16.18 11.43
C VAL A 107 21.07 17.54 11.67
N TYR A 108 20.71 18.55 10.87
CA TYR A 108 21.20 19.90 11.09
C TYR A 108 20.78 20.43 12.45
N ALA A 109 19.48 20.45 12.76
CA ALA A 109 18.96 21.00 14.02
C ALA A 109 19.60 20.37 15.27
N TYR A 110 19.83 19.06 15.26
CA TYR A 110 20.38 18.33 16.42
C TYR A 110 21.90 18.34 16.53
N LYS A 111 22.66 18.42 15.42
CA LYS A 111 24.12 18.26 15.44
C LYS A 111 24.92 19.48 14.99
N TYR A 112 24.37 20.30 14.09
CA TYR A 112 25.10 21.38 13.41
C TYR A 112 24.50 22.76 13.60
N GLY A 113 23.23 22.83 13.95
CA GLY A 113 22.49 24.07 14.15
C GLY A 113 22.75 24.66 15.53
N PRO A 114 22.23 25.88 15.78
CA PRO A 114 22.41 26.59 17.04
C PRO A 114 21.93 25.78 18.27
N CYS A 115 20.98 24.87 18.08
CA CYS A 115 20.38 24.06 19.15
C CYS A 115 21.20 22.82 19.56
N ALA A 116 22.32 22.52 18.90
CA ALA A 116 23.11 21.30 19.14
C ALA A 116 23.95 21.32 20.44
N GLY A 117 23.99 22.44 21.19
CA GLY A 117 24.69 22.46 22.48
C GLY A 117 25.05 23.82 23.06
N GLN A 118 24.78 24.93 22.36
CA GLN A 118 25.21 26.26 22.82
C GLN A 118 24.37 27.42 22.26
N GLY A 119 23.11 27.14 21.92
CA GLY A 119 22.20 28.15 21.37
C GLY A 119 21.82 29.16 22.43
N GLN A 120 21.88 30.45 22.08
CA GLN A 120 21.28 31.49 22.91
C GLN A 120 19.78 31.18 23.07
N ALA A 121 19.29 31.21 24.31
CA ALA A 121 17.88 30.96 24.61
C ALA A 121 17.00 31.96 23.83
N GLY A 122 16.26 31.46 22.83
CA GLY A 122 15.37 32.27 21.98
C GLY A 122 15.68 32.22 20.47
N GLU A 123 16.82 31.66 20.05
CA GLU A 123 17.16 31.55 18.63
C GLU A 123 16.48 30.34 17.95
N LYS A 124 15.96 30.51 16.73
CA LYS A 124 15.31 29.42 15.99
C LYS A 124 16.36 28.38 15.55
N CYS A 125 16.15 27.10 15.84
CA CYS A 125 17.10 26.02 15.53
C CYS A 125 17.47 25.85 14.04
N MET A 126 16.75 26.48 13.12
CA MET A 126 16.95 26.39 11.68
C MET A 126 17.64 27.62 11.07
N VAL A 127 18.10 28.57 11.88
CA VAL A 127 18.89 29.70 11.40
C VAL A 127 20.17 29.18 10.74
N GLY A 128 20.47 29.66 9.53
CA GLY A 128 21.65 29.24 8.79
C GLY A 128 21.52 27.94 8.00
N TYR A 129 20.40 27.20 8.11
CA TYR A 129 20.22 25.91 7.42
C TYR A 129 20.48 25.98 5.91
N VAL A 130 19.93 27.00 5.22
CA VAL A 130 20.11 27.13 3.76
C VAL A 130 21.58 27.32 3.40
N ASN A 131 22.32 28.17 4.14
CA ASN A 131 23.74 28.37 3.91
C ASN A 131 24.58 27.11 4.21
N ALA A 132 24.19 26.30 5.21
CA ALA A 132 24.86 25.05 5.53
C ALA A 132 24.53 23.92 4.53
N SER A 133 23.34 23.93 3.95
CA SER A 133 22.88 22.92 2.97
C SER A 133 23.41 23.12 1.55
N LEU A 134 24.15 24.20 1.32
CA LEU A 134 24.68 24.58 0.02
C LEU A 134 26.20 24.52 0.02
N SER A 135 26.77 23.73 -0.87
CA SER A 135 28.21 23.71 -1.15
C SER A 135 28.57 24.78 -2.17
N VAL A 136 29.83 25.25 -2.10
CA VAL A 136 30.36 26.30 -2.99
C VAL A 136 31.20 25.64 -4.07
N PHE A 137 30.95 26.01 -5.33
CA PHE A 137 31.75 25.63 -6.48
C PHE A 137 32.39 26.85 -7.12
N GLN A 138 33.68 26.77 -7.42
CA GLN A 138 34.38 27.85 -8.11
C GLN A 138 34.22 27.66 -9.62
N VAL A 139 33.74 28.71 -10.31
CA VAL A 139 33.39 28.61 -11.74
C VAL A 139 34.62 28.35 -12.62
N SER A 140 35.82 28.73 -12.17
CA SER A 140 37.07 28.44 -12.89
C SER A 140 37.42 26.96 -12.97
N ASP A 141 36.77 26.11 -12.18
CA ASP A 141 37.13 24.70 -12.05
C ASP A 141 36.27 23.81 -12.96
N PHE A 142 35.46 24.42 -13.84
CA PHE A 142 34.74 23.69 -14.87
C PHE A 142 35.70 23.09 -15.90
N GLU A 143 35.37 21.89 -16.38
CA GLU A 143 36.11 21.27 -17.48
C GLU A 143 35.88 22.08 -18.78
N ASN A 144 36.94 22.25 -19.60
CA ASN A 144 36.98 23.12 -20.79
C ASN A 144 35.79 22.97 -21.78
N ARG A 145 35.07 21.84 -21.75
CA ARG A 145 33.91 21.56 -22.62
C ARG A 145 32.62 22.30 -22.19
N SER A 146 32.56 22.75 -20.93
CA SER A 146 31.43 23.45 -20.30
C SER A 146 31.62 24.97 -20.22
N ASP A 147 32.78 25.46 -20.64
CA ASP A 147 33.32 26.76 -20.24
C ASP A 147 32.86 27.94 -21.13
N SER A 148 32.56 27.66 -22.40
CA SER A 148 32.27 28.69 -23.40
C SER A 148 30.95 29.43 -23.19
N GLU A 149 30.00 28.84 -22.46
CA GLU A 149 28.69 29.46 -22.19
C GLU A 149 28.65 30.20 -20.83
N PHE A 150 29.53 29.82 -19.88
CA PHE A 150 29.46 30.29 -18.50
C PHE A 150 30.29 31.55 -18.24
N HIS A 151 31.46 31.70 -18.88
CA HIS A 151 32.25 32.93 -18.81
C HIS A 151 31.50 34.19 -19.33
N ALA A 152 30.45 33.99 -20.14
CA ALA A 152 29.58 35.05 -20.63
C ALA A 152 28.46 35.44 -19.65
N ARG A 153 28.17 34.64 -18.61
CA ARG A 153 27.09 34.93 -17.65
C ARG A 153 27.54 35.99 -16.64
N LYS A 154 27.09 37.22 -16.87
CA LYS A 154 27.21 38.34 -15.94
C LYS A 154 25.98 38.41 -15.05
N PHE A 155 26.16 38.34 -13.74
CA PHE A 155 25.10 38.65 -12.79
C PHE A 155 25.30 40.08 -12.29
N ASN A 156 24.31 40.96 -12.48
CA ASN A 156 24.41 42.39 -12.19
C ASN A 156 25.67 43.07 -12.76
N GLY A 157 26.06 42.73 -14.00
CA GLY A 157 27.21 43.34 -14.68
C GLY A 157 28.59 42.84 -14.24
N SER A 158 28.67 42.00 -13.21
CA SER A 158 29.92 41.39 -12.72
C SER A 158 30.05 39.92 -13.14
N PRO A 159 31.28 39.42 -13.42
CA PRO A 159 31.50 38.01 -13.71
C PRO A 159 31.26 37.16 -12.45
N VAL A 160 30.49 36.08 -12.59
CA VAL A 160 30.20 35.16 -11.48
C VAL A 160 31.45 34.36 -11.13
N LYS A 161 31.95 34.48 -9.89
CA LYS A 161 33.17 33.80 -9.43
C LYS A 161 32.89 32.43 -8.80
N TYR A 162 31.80 32.32 -8.06
CA TYR A 162 31.38 31.10 -7.37
C TYR A 162 29.88 30.89 -7.52
N CYS A 163 29.46 29.63 -7.59
CA CYS A 163 28.06 29.22 -7.56
C CYS A 163 27.81 28.30 -6.37
N ARG A 164 26.54 28.18 -5.97
CA ARG A 164 26.11 27.32 -4.87
C ARG A 164 25.23 26.22 -5.41
N TYR A 165 25.48 24.99 -4.99
CA TYR A 165 24.69 23.82 -5.37
C TYR A 165 24.33 23.02 -4.12
N ARG A 166 23.29 22.18 -4.26
CA ARG A 166 22.75 21.43 -3.13
C ARG A 166 23.52 20.13 -2.95
N ASP A 167 24.57 20.18 -2.15
CA ASP A 167 25.34 19.02 -1.72
C ASP A 167 26.15 19.33 -0.45
N TYR A 168 26.70 18.31 0.20
CA TYR A 168 27.49 18.44 1.43
C TYR A 168 28.98 18.18 1.13
N ARG A 169 29.59 19.12 0.39
CA ARG A 169 30.99 19.03 -0.07
C ARG A 169 31.87 20.13 0.49
N ASP A 170 33.14 19.80 0.66
CA ASP A 170 34.14 20.75 1.14
C ASP A 170 34.39 21.90 0.14
N PRO A 171 34.65 23.12 0.65
CA PRO A 171 34.85 24.29 -0.19
C PRO A 171 36.16 24.21 -1.02
N PRO A 172 36.30 25.03 -2.08
CA PRO A 172 37.48 25.02 -2.95
C PRO A 172 38.80 25.38 -2.24
N HIS A 173 38.73 26.02 -1.08
CA HIS A 173 39.90 26.41 -0.28
C HIS A 173 40.30 25.37 0.77
N ALA A 174 39.60 24.23 0.86
CA ALA A 174 39.92 23.15 1.79
C ALA A 174 41.14 22.33 1.32
N SER A 175 41.69 21.50 2.21
CA SER A 175 42.80 20.59 1.90
C SER A 175 42.46 19.59 0.80
N GLU A 176 41.21 19.13 0.76
CA GLU A 176 40.67 18.28 -0.31
C GLU A 176 39.43 18.97 -0.91
N PRO A 177 39.57 19.74 -2.00
CA PRO A 177 38.46 20.49 -2.58
C PRO A 177 37.40 19.53 -3.12
N TYR A 178 36.13 19.86 -2.90
CA TYR A 178 34.96 19.13 -3.41
C TYR A 178 34.78 17.69 -2.88
N ALA A 179 35.54 17.28 -1.86
CA ALA A 179 35.37 16.02 -1.16
C ALA A 179 34.07 15.99 -0.33
N TYR A 180 33.59 14.79 0.02
CA TYR A 180 32.39 14.65 0.86
C TYR A 180 32.69 14.99 2.32
N THR A 181 31.92 15.92 2.87
CA THR A 181 32.04 16.32 4.29
C THR A 181 31.51 15.24 5.22
N LEU A 182 31.87 15.30 6.51
CA LEU A 182 31.23 14.48 7.55
C LEU A 182 29.71 14.70 7.65
N GLN A 183 29.21 15.88 7.28
CA GLN A 183 27.76 16.16 7.23
C GLN A 183 27.05 15.24 6.24
N PHE A 184 27.64 14.99 5.07
CA PHE A 184 27.12 14.07 4.07
C PHE A 184 26.88 12.68 4.69
N TRP A 185 27.88 12.14 5.37
CA TRP A 185 27.83 10.81 5.97
C TRP A 185 26.83 10.72 7.12
N HIS A 186 26.71 11.75 7.96
CA HIS A 186 25.67 11.77 9.01
C HIS A 186 24.26 11.80 8.41
N VAL A 187 24.03 12.59 7.37
CA VAL A 187 22.73 12.65 6.70
C VAL A 187 22.41 11.31 6.02
N LEU A 188 23.40 10.70 5.35
CA LEU A 188 23.24 9.39 4.73
C LEU A 188 22.93 8.30 5.76
N ALA A 189 23.69 8.25 6.86
CA ALA A 189 23.46 7.30 7.95
C ALA A 189 22.08 7.48 8.58
N ALA A 190 21.67 8.73 8.84
CA ALA A 190 20.35 9.04 9.38
C ALA A 190 19.21 8.64 8.42
N ARG A 191 19.40 8.80 7.11
CA ARG A 191 18.43 8.34 6.09
C ARG A 191 18.25 6.84 6.13
N LEU A 192 19.34 6.07 6.14
CA LEU A 192 19.29 4.61 6.21
C LEU A 192 18.68 4.11 7.51
N ALA A 193 19.08 4.71 8.66
CA ALA A 193 18.51 4.38 9.95
C ALA A 193 17.01 4.66 10.02
N PHE A 194 16.56 5.79 9.45
CA PHE A 194 15.15 6.13 9.38
C PHE A 194 14.35 5.09 8.58
N ILE A 195 14.86 4.66 7.42
CA ILE A 195 14.19 3.64 6.59
C ILE A 195 13.99 2.36 7.40
N ILE A 196 15.04 1.85 8.04
CA ILE A 196 14.98 0.63 8.84
C ILE A 196 13.96 0.77 9.96
N VAL A 197 14.03 1.84 10.76
CA VAL A 197 13.13 2.05 11.89
C VAL A 197 11.68 2.20 11.43
N PHE A 198 11.45 2.99 10.37
CA PHE A 198 10.11 3.23 9.83
C PHE A 198 9.48 1.93 9.30
N GLU A 199 10.23 1.15 8.51
CA GLU A 199 9.76 -0.13 7.99
C GLU A 199 9.38 -1.09 9.13
N HIS A 200 10.28 -1.32 10.09
CA HIS A 200 10.01 -2.23 11.21
C HIS A 200 8.83 -1.75 12.06
N MET A 201 8.74 -0.45 12.33
CA MET A 201 7.60 0.11 13.06
C MET A 201 6.28 -0.16 12.34
N VAL A 202 6.20 0.11 11.04
CA VAL A 202 4.96 -0.09 10.27
C VAL A 202 4.61 -1.57 10.12
N PHE A 203 5.58 -2.45 9.90
CA PHE A 203 5.34 -3.89 9.88
C PHE A 203 4.89 -4.44 11.23
N CYS A 204 5.48 -3.95 12.34
CA CYS A 204 5.03 -4.29 13.69
C CYS A 204 3.57 -3.86 13.92
N ILE A 205 3.19 -2.65 13.52
CA ILE A 205 1.81 -2.16 13.64
C ILE A 205 0.87 -2.99 12.77
N LYS A 206 1.25 -3.30 11.51
CA LYS A 206 0.46 -4.17 10.62
C LYS A 206 0.20 -5.53 11.26
N ASN A 207 1.24 -6.16 11.82
CA ASN A 207 1.13 -7.46 12.46
C ASN A 207 0.29 -7.41 13.74
N LEU A 208 0.42 -6.32 14.53
CA LEU A 208 -0.41 -6.10 15.70
C LEU A 208 -1.89 -5.95 15.33
N ILE A 209 -2.21 -5.17 14.30
CA ILE A 209 -3.59 -5.01 13.83
C ILE A 209 -4.16 -6.34 13.35
N SER A 210 -3.38 -7.11 12.59
CA SER A 210 -3.75 -8.45 12.14
C SER A 210 -4.02 -9.41 13.32
N TYR A 211 -3.24 -9.28 14.41
CA TYR A 211 -3.47 -10.06 15.63
C TYR A 211 -4.72 -9.62 16.39
N LEU A 212 -5.04 -8.32 16.42
CA LEU A 212 -6.17 -7.76 17.17
C LEU A 212 -7.52 -8.02 16.50
N ILE A 213 -7.57 -8.05 15.16
CA ILE A 213 -8.82 -8.21 14.41
C ILE A 213 -9.00 -9.68 14.03
N PRO A 214 -9.96 -10.41 14.64
CA PRO A 214 -10.20 -11.80 14.26
C PRO A 214 -10.79 -11.86 12.85
N ASP A 215 -10.25 -12.75 12.00
CA ASP A 215 -10.65 -12.92 10.59
C ASP A 215 -12.14 -13.19 10.36
N LEU A 216 -12.85 -13.66 11.40
CA LEU A 216 -14.26 -13.99 11.35
C LEU A 216 -15.01 -13.18 12.42
N PRO A 217 -16.12 -12.49 12.10
CA PRO A 217 -16.94 -11.81 13.11
C PRO A 217 -17.71 -12.82 13.99
N LYS A 218 -18.00 -12.43 15.23
CA LYS A 218 -18.66 -13.30 16.23
C LYS A 218 -20.04 -13.78 15.77
N ASP A 219 -20.85 -12.89 15.21
CA ASP A 219 -22.20 -13.22 14.76
C ASP A 219 -22.20 -14.30 13.66
N LEU A 220 -21.26 -14.25 12.71
CA LEU A 220 -21.14 -15.30 11.69
C LEU A 220 -20.69 -16.65 12.28
N ARG A 221 -19.78 -16.64 13.26
CA ARG A 221 -19.43 -17.88 14.00
C ARG A 221 -20.65 -18.48 14.68
N ASP A 222 -21.45 -17.65 15.32
CA ASP A 222 -22.62 -18.10 16.08
C ASP A 222 -23.70 -18.65 15.14
N ARG A 223 -23.95 -17.99 14.00
CA ARG A 223 -24.84 -18.52 12.95
C ARG A 223 -24.38 -19.85 12.40
N MET A 224 -23.10 -19.97 12.01
CA MET A 224 -22.54 -21.24 11.53
C MET A 224 -22.61 -22.35 12.60
N ARG A 225 -22.40 -22.00 13.87
CA ARG A 225 -22.54 -22.96 14.98
C ARG A 225 -23.99 -23.42 15.16
N ARG A 226 -24.96 -22.50 15.04
CA ARG A 226 -26.40 -22.82 15.08
C ARG A 226 -26.81 -23.71 13.93
N GLU A 227 -26.40 -23.39 12.70
CA GLU A 227 -26.69 -24.22 11.53
C GLU A 227 -26.10 -25.63 11.68
N LYS A 228 -24.86 -25.76 12.14
CA LYS A 228 -24.23 -27.07 12.41
C LYS A 228 -24.99 -27.85 13.48
N TYR A 229 -25.39 -27.19 14.57
CA TYR A 229 -26.16 -27.82 15.64
C TYR A 229 -27.50 -28.38 15.13
N LEU A 230 -28.28 -27.55 14.41
CA LEU A 230 -29.57 -27.96 13.84
C LEU A 230 -29.42 -29.11 12.84
N ILE A 231 -28.38 -29.09 12.01
CA ILE A 231 -28.10 -30.18 11.06
C ILE A 231 -27.76 -31.48 11.81
N GLN A 232 -27.00 -31.41 12.90
CA GLN A 232 -26.65 -32.57 13.70
C GLN A 232 -27.87 -33.17 14.42
N GLU A 233 -28.75 -32.32 14.95
CA GLU A 233 -30.01 -32.73 15.56
C GLU A 233 -30.92 -33.44 14.54
N MET A 234 -31.12 -32.85 13.37
CA MET A 234 -31.90 -33.47 12.28
C MET A 234 -31.32 -34.82 11.82
N MET A 235 -29.98 -34.94 11.73
CA MET A 235 -29.35 -36.21 11.36
C MET A 235 -29.57 -37.29 12.43
N TYR A 236 -29.47 -36.94 13.71
CA TYR A 236 -29.67 -37.86 14.83
C TYR A 236 -31.13 -38.36 14.89
N GLU A 237 -32.11 -37.47 14.75
CA GLU A 237 -33.52 -37.84 14.68
C GLU A 237 -33.81 -38.77 13.50
N ALA A 238 -33.26 -38.48 12.32
CA ALA A 238 -33.42 -39.32 11.14
C ALA A 238 -32.81 -40.73 11.33
N GLU A 239 -31.68 -40.85 12.03
CA GLU A 239 -31.05 -42.13 12.35
C GLU A 239 -31.86 -42.93 13.38
N LEU A 240 -32.37 -42.28 14.43
CA LEU A 240 -33.29 -42.87 15.40
C LEU A 240 -34.53 -43.45 14.71
N GLU A 241 -35.16 -42.70 13.80
CA GLU A 241 -36.32 -43.16 13.03
C GLU A 241 -35.99 -44.38 12.16
N ARG A 242 -34.81 -44.41 11.52
CA ARG A 242 -34.34 -45.55 10.73
C ARG A 242 -34.20 -46.80 11.59
N VAL A 243 -33.50 -46.73 12.73
CA VAL A 243 -33.32 -47.87 13.65
C VAL A 243 -34.66 -48.36 14.20
N GLN A 244 -35.60 -47.46 14.49
CA GLN A 244 -36.93 -47.85 14.96
C GLN A 244 -37.73 -48.59 13.87
N LYS A 245 -37.65 -48.16 12.61
CA LYS A 245 -38.28 -48.87 11.48
C LYS A 245 -37.70 -50.26 11.31
N GLU A 246 -36.37 -50.41 11.32
CA GLU A 246 -35.71 -51.72 11.25
C GLU A 246 -36.12 -52.65 12.40
N LYS A 247 -36.22 -52.14 13.63
CA LYS A 247 -36.72 -52.94 14.78
C LYS A 247 -38.18 -53.37 14.59
N LYS A 248 -39.04 -52.51 14.05
CA LYS A 248 -40.45 -52.84 13.76
C LYS A 248 -40.55 -53.90 12.66
N GLU A 249 -39.74 -53.80 11.61
CA GLU A 249 -39.66 -54.80 10.53
C GLU A 249 -39.15 -56.15 11.04
N ARG A 250 -38.07 -56.16 11.85
CA ARG A 250 -37.59 -57.39 12.49
C ARG A 250 -38.66 -58.04 13.37
N LYS A 251 -39.40 -57.25 14.17
CA LYS A 251 -40.53 -57.77 14.96
C LYS A 251 -41.67 -58.31 14.08
N LYS A 252 -41.96 -57.68 12.94
CA LYS A 252 -42.98 -58.13 12.00
C LYS A 252 -42.59 -59.44 11.31
N ASN A 253 -41.35 -59.55 10.82
CA ASN A 253 -40.82 -60.78 10.22
C ASN A 253 -40.72 -61.93 11.23
N GLY A 254 -40.31 -61.65 12.47
CA GLY A 254 -40.32 -62.65 13.55
C GLY A 254 -41.73 -63.12 13.94
N LYS A 255 -42.74 -62.25 13.84
CA LYS A 255 -44.16 -62.62 14.04
C LYS A 255 -44.73 -63.43 12.87
N CYS A 256 -44.35 -63.14 11.63
CA CYS A 256 -44.77 -63.93 10.46
C CYS A 256 -44.21 -65.36 10.52
N GLN A 257 -42.92 -65.53 10.85
CA GLN A 257 -42.32 -66.87 10.99
C GLN A 257 -42.95 -67.71 12.12
N HIS A 258 -43.48 -67.08 13.17
CA HIS A 258 -44.13 -67.79 14.28
C HIS A 258 -45.57 -68.23 13.96
N ASN A 259 -46.18 -67.69 12.90
CA ASN A 259 -47.55 -67.97 12.47
C ASN A 259 -47.64 -68.92 11.25
N GLU A 260 -46.50 -69.41 10.73
CA GLU A 260 -46.42 -70.27 9.54
C GLU A 260 -46.16 -71.75 9.83
N TRP A 261 -46.25 -72.19 11.09
CA TRP A 261 -46.23 -73.63 11.42
C TRP A 261 -47.65 -74.12 11.75
N PRO A 262 -48.17 -75.12 11.00
CA PRO A 262 -49.53 -75.65 11.18
C PRO A 262 -49.74 -76.40 12.49
#